data_AF-A0A2D7C6Z5-F1
#
_entry.id   AF-A0A2D7C6Z5-F1
#
_cell.length_a   1.000
_cell.length_b   1.000
_cell.length_c   1.000
_cell.angle_alpha   90.00
_cell.angle_beta   90.00
_cell.angle_gamma   90.00
#
_symmetry.space_group_name_H-M   'P 1'
#
loop_
_entity.id
_entity.type
_entity.pdbx_description
1 polymer ?
#
loop_
_entity_poly.entity_id
_entity_poly.type
_entity_poly.pdbx_seq_one_letter_code
_entity_poly.pdbx_strand_id
1 'polypeptide(L)'
;MIKANEYERDLNVEKDLMAIERRNLDVAAVTRLENACDAGWLHNVLSRITPLTLRRRDDYIAMADIFVTNSDQAEALLDRFDADLELFCSMAEISITKHMSVENVSDELKSHVELYMDICSLLAHKFGITKRDPIEMLTDSPIMSEATNPFIKEFMDDRFERN
;
A
#
# COMPACT_ATOMS: atom_id res chain seq x y z
N MET A 1 -42.25 -20.22 3.91
CA MET A 1 -40.90 -20.81 3.92
C MET A 1 -40.28 -20.51 2.56
N ILE A 2 -39.70 -19.31 2.43
CA ILE A 2 -39.14 -18.80 1.18
C ILE A 2 -37.67 -19.22 1.15
N LYS A 3 -37.25 -19.90 0.08
CA LYS A 3 -35.87 -20.30 -0.16
C LYS A 3 -35.00 -19.04 -0.25
N ALA A 4 -34.08 -18.88 0.69
CA ALA A 4 -32.96 -17.97 0.54
C ALA A 4 -31.90 -18.68 -0.31
N ASN A 5 -31.91 -18.41 -1.60
CA ASN A 5 -30.82 -18.74 -2.53
C ASN A 5 -30.68 -17.52 -3.45
N GLU A 6 -29.44 -17.23 -3.87
CA GLU A 6 -29.02 -16.10 -4.73
C GLU A 6 -28.62 -14.81 -4.00
N TYR A 7 -27.62 -14.90 -3.13
CA TYR A 7 -26.67 -13.80 -2.88
C TYR A 7 -25.26 -14.36 -2.58
N GLU A 8 -24.86 -15.44 -3.25
CA GLU A 8 -23.43 -15.63 -3.50
C GLU A 8 -23.09 -14.63 -4.60
N ARG A 9 -22.65 -13.44 -4.18
CA ARG A 9 -21.95 -12.53 -5.10
C ARG A 9 -20.65 -13.24 -5.46
N ASP A 10 -20.68 -13.99 -6.54
CA ASP A 10 -19.52 -14.17 -7.41
C ASP A 10 -19.16 -12.78 -7.97
N LEU A 11 -18.64 -11.90 -7.10
CA LEU A 11 -17.70 -10.89 -7.52
C LEU A 11 -16.46 -11.69 -7.89
N ASN A 12 -16.44 -12.18 -9.13
CA ASN A 12 -15.29 -12.84 -9.70
C ASN A 12 -14.19 -11.77 -9.77
N VAL A 13 -13.47 -11.57 -8.67
CA VAL A 13 -12.27 -10.74 -8.66
C VAL A 13 -11.37 -11.38 -9.69
N GLU A 14 -11.09 -10.65 -10.76
CA GLU A 14 -10.23 -11.14 -11.82
C GLU A 14 -8.86 -11.48 -11.18
N LYS A 15 -8.43 -12.72 -11.36
CA LYS A 15 -7.21 -13.27 -10.77
C LYS A 15 -6.22 -13.59 -11.89
N ASP A 16 -4.97 -13.19 -11.68
CA ASP A 16 -3.87 -13.67 -12.51
C ASP A 16 -3.49 -15.10 -12.09
N LEU A 17 -3.97 -16.08 -12.85
CA LEU A 17 -3.69 -17.50 -12.61
C LEU A 17 -2.21 -17.84 -12.76
N MET A 18 -1.47 -17.14 -13.63
CA MET A 18 -0.04 -17.37 -13.79
C MET A 18 0.76 -16.86 -12.59
N ALA A 19 0.32 -15.75 -11.98
CA ALA A 19 0.90 -15.26 -10.74
C ALA A 19 0.72 -16.25 -9.58
N ILE A 20 -0.47 -16.87 -9.48
CA ILE A 20 -0.77 -17.91 -8.48
C ILE A 20 0.18 -19.11 -8.66
N GLU A 21 0.31 -19.60 -9.89
CA GLU A 21 1.19 -20.74 -10.22
C GLU A 21 2.66 -20.42 -9.93
N ARG A 22 3.15 -19.26 -10.38
CA ARG A 22 4.55 -18.82 -10.16
C ARG A 22 4.90 -18.71 -8.67
N ARG A 23 3.93 -18.33 -7.84
CA ARG A 23 4.11 -18.21 -6.37
C ARG A 23 3.89 -19.53 -5.63
N ASN A 24 3.46 -20.59 -6.33
CA ASN A 24 3.17 -21.90 -5.76
C ASN A 24 2.19 -21.81 -4.57
N LEU A 25 1.12 -21.03 -4.72
CA LEU A 25 0.11 -20.84 -3.68
C LEU A 25 -0.98 -21.90 -3.78
N ASP A 26 -1.36 -22.48 -2.64
CA ASP A 26 -2.50 -23.37 -2.57
C ASP A 26 -3.83 -22.58 -2.54
N VAL A 27 -4.94 -23.30 -2.72
CA VAL A 27 -6.29 -22.71 -2.74
C VAL A 27 -6.59 -21.94 -1.45
N ALA A 28 -6.17 -22.47 -0.30
CA ALA A 28 -6.45 -21.84 1.00
C ALA A 28 -5.70 -20.50 1.15
N ALA A 29 -4.45 -20.43 0.68
CA ALA A 29 -3.67 -19.20 0.65
C ALA A 29 -4.29 -18.18 -0.30
N VAL A 30 -4.69 -18.59 -1.51
CA VAL A 30 -5.36 -17.69 -2.47
C VAL A 30 -6.66 -17.13 -1.87
N THR A 31 -7.51 -17.96 -1.27
CA THR A 31 -8.75 -17.51 -0.61
C THR A 31 -8.46 -16.55 0.55
N ARG A 32 -7.40 -16.78 1.33
CA ARG A 32 -6.99 -15.84 2.39
C ARG A 32 -6.60 -14.48 1.82
N LEU A 33 -5.81 -14.45 0.75
CA LEU A 33 -5.35 -13.23 0.10
C LEU A 33 -6.51 -12.49 -0.56
N GLU A 34 -7.45 -13.20 -1.18
CA GLU A 34 -8.67 -12.63 -1.76
C GLU A 34 -9.52 -11.93 -0.70
N ASN A 35 -9.82 -12.61 0.41
CA ASN A 35 -10.58 -12.02 1.53
C ASN A 35 -9.88 -10.77 2.09
N ALA A 36 -8.54 -10.77 2.16
CA ALA A 36 -7.77 -9.62 2.60
C ALA A 36 -7.82 -8.47 1.58
N CYS A 37 -7.74 -8.78 0.29
CA CYS A 37 -7.84 -7.82 -0.80
C CYS A 37 -9.23 -7.15 -0.81
N ASP A 38 -10.30 -7.93 -0.68
CA ASP A 38 -11.69 -7.46 -0.59
C ASP A 38 -11.94 -6.60 0.65
N ALA A 39 -11.28 -6.92 1.77
CA ALA A 39 -11.29 -6.11 2.98
C ALA A 39 -10.47 -4.81 2.83
N GLY A 40 -9.90 -4.54 1.66
CA GLY A 40 -9.14 -3.33 1.34
C GLY A 40 -7.73 -3.32 1.93
N TRP A 41 -7.15 -4.46 2.27
CA TRP A 41 -5.83 -4.49 2.93
C TRP A 41 -4.75 -3.96 2.02
N LEU A 42 -4.72 -4.38 0.75
CA LEU A 42 -3.74 -3.90 -0.22
C LEU A 42 -3.85 -2.37 -0.40
N HIS A 43 -5.05 -1.87 -0.64
CA HIS A 43 -5.32 -0.45 -0.91
C HIS A 43 -5.05 0.51 0.26
N ASN A 44 -4.98 0.01 1.49
CA ASN A 44 -4.78 0.83 2.69
C ASN A 44 -3.50 0.43 3.46
N VAL A 45 -2.60 -0.34 2.84
CA VAL A 45 -1.44 -0.90 3.55
C VAL A 45 -0.51 0.21 4.04
N LEU A 46 -0.29 1.25 3.24
CA LEU A 46 0.65 2.32 3.57
C LEU A 46 0.08 3.31 4.60
N SER A 47 -1.23 3.51 4.69
CA SER A 47 -1.81 4.32 5.78
C SER A 47 -1.73 3.67 7.17
N ARG A 48 -1.37 2.38 7.28
CA ARG A 48 -1.45 1.61 8.54
C ARG A 48 -0.31 0.60 8.74
N ILE A 49 0.91 0.88 8.28
CA ILE A 49 2.00 -0.06 8.53
C ILE A 49 2.24 -0.19 10.04
N THR A 50 1.93 -1.38 10.53
CA THR A 50 2.19 -1.84 11.89
C THR A 50 3.24 -2.96 11.84
N PRO A 51 3.82 -3.37 12.98
CA PRO A 51 4.66 -4.56 13.03
C PRO A 51 3.98 -5.82 12.46
N LEU A 52 2.64 -5.88 12.49
CA LEU A 52 1.86 -6.96 11.87
C LEU A 52 1.87 -6.87 10.33
N THR A 53 1.81 -5.66 9.78
CA THR A 53 1.90 -5.38 8.34
C THR A 53 3.25 -5.81 7.78
N LEU A 54 4.34 -5.52 8.50
CA LEU A 54 5.71 -5.90 8.11
C LEU A 54 5.91 -7.42 8.05
N ARG A 55 5.32 -8.17 9.00
CA ARG A 55 5.32 -9.64 8.98
C ARG A 55 4.54 -10.24 7.82
N ARG A 56 3.73 -9.43 7.12
CA ARG A 56 2.87 -9.83 6.00
C ARG A 56 3.27 -9.16 4.69
N ARG A 57 4.48 -8.59 4.60
CA ARG A 57 5.01 -7.95 3.37
C ARG A 57 4.79 -8.82 2.13
N ASP A 58 5.13 -10.10 2.21
CA ASP A 58 4.97 -11.05 1.10
C ASP A 58 3.49 -11.28 0.70
N ASP A 59 2.55 -11.23 1.66
CA ASP A 59 1.12 -11.34 1.37
C ASP A 59 0.65 -10.11 0.57
N TYR A 60 1.15 -8.90 0.88
CA TYR A 60 0.81 -7.69 0.11
C TYR A 60 1.37 -7.73 -1.31
N ILE A 61 2.62 -8.17 -1.46
CA ILE A 61 3.24 -8.37 -2.76
C ILE A 61 2.49 -9.44 -3.56
N ALA A 62 2.05 -10.52 -2.91
CA ALA A 62 1.23 -11.55 -3.54
C ALA A 62 -0.15 -11.03 -3.94
N MET A 63 -0.81 -10.24 -3.10
CA MET A 63 -2.09 -9.60 -3.46
C MET A 63 -1.93 -8.69 -4.68
N ALA A 64 -0.89 -7.85 -4.72
CA ALA A 64 -0.61 -7.00 -5.88
C ALA A 64 -0.36 -7.82 -7.15
N ASP A 65 0.36 -8.93 -7.05
CA ASP A 65 0.65 -9.79 -8.20
C ASP A 65 -0.58 -10.52 -8.73
N ILE A 66 -1.50 -10.92 -7.85
CA ILE A 66 -2.64 -11.78 -8.21
C ILE A 66 -3.85 -10.95 -8.63
N PHE A 67 -4.16 -9.87 -7.90
CA PHE A 67 -5.43 -9.16 -8.01
C PHE A 67 -5.35 -7.82 -8.74
N VAL A 68 -4.14 -7.34 -9.06
CA VAL A 68 -3.96 -6.29 -10.06
C VAL A 68 -3.75 -6.98 -11.39
N THR A 69 -4.71 -6.79 -12.31
CA THR A 69 -4.78 -7.54 -13.58
C THR A 69 -4.49 -6.68 -14.80
N ASN A 70 -4.45 -5.35 -14.66
CA ASN A 70 -4.13 -4.44 -15.76
C ASN A 70 -3.37 -3.19 -15.29
N SER A 71 -2.81 -2.45 -16.25
CA SER A 71 -2.05 -1.21 -16.03
C SER A 71 -2.86 -0.15 -15.30
N ASP A 72 -4.14 0.02 -15.61
CA ASP A 72 -4.97 1.08 -15.04
C ASP A 72 -5.20 0.87 -13.54
N GLN A 73 -5.43 -0.38 -13.14
CA GLN A 73 -5.49 -0.77 -11.72
C GLN A 73 -4.14 -0.58 -11.03
N ALA A 74 -3.03 -0.88 -11.72
CA ALA A 74 -1.70 -0.71 -11.17
C ALA A 74 -1.39 0.78 -10.89
N GLU A 75 -1.68 1.65 -11.85
CA GLU A 75 -1.50 3.10 -11.69
C GLU A 75 -2.43 3.64 -10.58
N ALA A 76 -3.69 3.21 -10.53
CA ALA A 76 -4.62 3.61 -9.47
C ALA A 76 -4.18 3.16 -8.07
N LEU A 77 -3.57 1.97 -7.96
CA LEU A 77 -3.00 1.49 -6.70
C LEU A 77 -1.80 2.34 -6.28
N LEU A 78 -0.92 2.68 -7.22
CA LEU A 78 0.25 3.52 -6.94
C LEU A 78 -0.14 4.95 -6.59
N ASP A 79 -1.13 5.54 -7.27
CA ASP A 79 -1.70 6.85 -6.90
C ASP A 79 -2.22 6.83 -5.46
N ARG A 80 -2.87 5.73 -5.07
CA ARG A 80 -3.34 5.57 -3.70
C ARG A 80 -2.19 5.42 -2.71
N PHE A 81 -1.14 4.71 -3.09
CA PHE A 81 0.06 4.57 -2.26
C PHE A 81 0.78 5.89 -2.04
N ASP A 82 0.87 6.72 -3.09
CA ASP A 82 1.43 8.07 -3.00
C ASP A 82 0.64 8.91 -1.98
N ALA A 83 -0.70 8.91 -2.08
CA ALA A 83 -1.57 9.62 -1.14
C ALA A 83 -1.49 9.09 0.31
N ASP A 84 -1.42 7.76 0.49
CA ASP A 84 -1.30 7.15 1.82
C ASP A 84 0.07 7.45 2.45
N LEU A 85 1.15 7.46 1.65
CA LEU A 85 2.49 7.86 2.10
C LEU A 85 2.56 9.33 2.49
N GLU A 86 1.96 10.20 1.70
CA GLU A 86 1.88 11.64 1.97
C GLU A 86 1.14 11.89 3.28
N LEU A 87 -0.02 11.25 3.46
CA LEU A 87 -0.78 11.32 4.69
C LEU A 87 0.01 10.77 5.88
N PHE A 88 0.70 9.64 5.71
CA PHE A 88 1.53 9.06 6.76
C PHE A 88 2.65 10.00 7.18
N CYS A 89 3.40 10.56 6.23
CA CYS A 89 4.49 11.50 6.53
C CYS A 89 3.95 12.75 7.22
N SER A 90 2.80 13.27 6.78
CA SER A 90 2.13 14.41 7.41
C SER A 90 1.70 14.10 8.84
N MET A 91 1.07 12.94 9.07
CA MET A 91 0.61 12.53 10.41
C MET A 91 1.75 12.21 11.37
N ALA A 92 2.84 11.63 10.87
CA ALA A 92 4.01 11.27 11.66
C ALA A 92 5.04 12.42 11.82
N GLU A 93 4.76 13.58 11.21
CA GLU A 93 5.64 14.76 11.15
C GLU A 93 7.03 14.46 10.54
N ILE A 94 7.09 13.55 9.59
CA ILE A 94 8.34 13.16 8.92
C ILE A 94 8.65 14.21 7.85
N SER A 95 9.68 15.02 8.09
CA SER A 95 10.14 16.00 7.10
C SER A 95 10.93 15.32 5.98
N ILE A 96 10.35 15.25 4.78
CA ILE A 96 11.03 14.82 3.56
C ILE A 96 11.78 16.02 2.97
N THR A 97 13.01 15.82 2.48
CA THR A 97 13.79 16.87 1.83
C THR A 97 14.23 16.45 0.43
N LYS A 98 14.54 17.41 -0.43
CA LYS A 98 15.04 17.18 -1.80
C LYS A 98 16.35 16.38 -1.90
N HIS A 99 17.05 16.20 -0.79
CA HIS A 99 18.29 15.43 -0.71
C HIS A 99 18.08 14.03 -0.14
N MET A 100 16.85 13.72 0.30
CA MET A 100 16.46 12.39 0.73
C MET A 100 16.29 11.48 -0.50
N SER A 101 16.54 10.20 -0.30
CA SER A 101 16.51 9.12 -1.26
C SER A 101 15.99 7.88 -0.54
N VAL A 102 15.63 6.85 -1.30
CA VAL A 102 15.15 5.58 -0.74
C VAL A 102 16.17 4.96 0.23
N GLU A 103 17.48 5.16 0.00
CA GLU A 103 18.55 4.59 0.80
C GLU A 103 18.81 5.30 2.14
N ASN A 104 18.41 6.58 2.26
CA ASN A 104 18.69 7.42 3.44
C ASN A 104 17.41 7.95 4.11
N VAL A 105 16.24 7.43 3.72
CA VAL A 105 14.96 7.71 4.36
C VAL A 105 14.99 7.30 5.84
N SER A 106 14.25 8.01 6.69
CA SER A 106 14.21 7.72 8.13
C SER A 106 13.69 6.32 8.43
N ASP A 107 14.11 5.75 9.56
CA ASP A 107 13.71 4.39 9.98
C ASP A 107 12.18 4.25 10.13
N GLU A 108 11.48 5.32 10.51
CA GLU A 108 10.02 5.35 10.64
C GLU A 108 9.29 5.18 9.30
N LEU A 109 9.90 5.61 8.19
CA LEU A 109 9.30 5.61 6.86
C LEU A 109 9.83 4.49 5.97
N LYS A 110 11.02 3.97 6.28
CA LYS A 110 11.71 2.92 5.52
C LYS A 110 10.83 1.73 5.18
N SER A 111 10.04 1.27 6.14
CA SER A 111 9.14 0.12 5.95
C SER A 111 8.09 0.35 4.87
N HIS A 112 7.54 1.55 4.79
CA HIS A 112 6.54 1.90 3.77
C HIS A 112 7.16 2.08 2.41
N VAL A 113 8.30 2.77 2.35
CA VAL A 113 9.03 2.99 1.10
C VAL A 113 9.52 1.68 0.52
N GLU A 114 10.03 0.76 1.34
CA GLU A 114 10.44 -0.57 0.89
C GLU A 114 9.27 -1.38 0.31
N LEU A 115 8.13 -1.44 1.01
CA LEU A 115 6.95 -2.15 0.52
C LEU A 115 6.41 -1.52 -0.77
N TYR A 116 6.35 -0.19 -0.83
CA TYR A 116 5.98 0.55 -2.04
C TYR A 116 6.90 0.13 -3.19
N MET A 117 8.22 0.17 -2.98
CA MET A 117 9.21 -0.09 -4.03
C MET A 117 9.14 -1.51 -4.56
N ASP A 118 8.87 -2.50 -3.69
CA ASP A 118 8.66 -3.88 -4.12
C ASP A 118 7.43 -4.02 -5.01
N ILE A 119 6.29 -3.45 -4.58
CA ILE A 119 5.04 -3.51 -5.33
C ILE A 119 5.17 -2.72 -6.64
N CYS A 120 5.73 -1.52 -6.61
CA CYS A 120 5.96 -0.70 -7.79
C CYS A 120 6.88 -1.41 -8.79
N SER A 121 7.97 -2.02 -8.33
CA SER A 121 8.89 -2.78 -9.21
C SER A 121 8.20 -4.00 -9.82
N LEU A 122 7.39 -4.72 -9.03
CA LEU A 122 6.58 -5.84 -9.51
C LEU A 122 5.60 -5.39 -10.62
N LEU A 123 4.84 -4.33 -10.38
CA LEU A 123 3.83 -3.81 -11.31
C LEU A 123 4.47 -3.22 -12.57
N ALA A 124 5.57 -2.49 -12.44
CA ALA A 124 6.35 -1.97 -13.56
C ALA A 124 6.85 -3.10 -14.46
N HIS A 125 7.38 -4.17 -13.87
CA HIS A 125 7.79 -5.36 -14.63
C HIS A 125 6.59 -6.06 -15.29
N LYS A 126 5.47 -6.19 -14.56
CA LYS A 126 4.28 -6.93 -15.02
C LYS A 126 3.53 -6.22 -16.14
N PHE A 127 3.37 -4.90 -16.05
CA PHE A 127 2.51 -4.11 -16.94
C PHE A 127 3.27 -3.14 -17.84
N GLY A 128 4.60 -3.02 -17.68
CA GLY A 128 5.40 -2.06 -18.43
C GLY A 128 5.14 -0.60 -18.05
N ILE A 129 4.57 -0.35 -16.86
CA ILE A 129 4.34 1.01 -16.34
C ILE A 129 5.65 1.63 -15.86
N THR A 130 5.66 2.98 -15.79
CA THR A 130 6.84 3.71 -15.30
C THR A 130 7.03 3.46 -13.82
N LYS A 131 8.24 3.05 -13.42
CA LYS A 131 8.59 2.92 -12.02
C LYS A 131 8.65 4.32 -11.38
N ARG A 132 7.91 4.51 -10.28
CA ARG A 132 7.86 5.75 -9.51
C ARG A 132 8.90 5.73 -8.39
N ASP A 133 9.45 6.89 -8.07
CA ASP A 133 10.22 7.08 -6.83
C ASP A 133 9.30 7.71 -5.77
N PRO A 134 8.93 6.97 -4.71
CA PRO A 134 8.01 7.47 -3.69
C PRO A 134 8.56 8.67 -2.92
N ILE A 135 9.89 8.83 -2.80
CA ILE A 135 10.49 9.98 -2.12
C ILE A 135 10.42 11.23 -3.01
N GLU A 136 10.64 11.07 -4.31
CA GLU A 136 10.46 12.16 -5.28
C GLU A 136 9.00 12.64 -5.29
N MET A 137 8.03 11.71 -5.34
CA MET A 137 6.60 12.04 -5.31
C MET A 137 6.21 12.84 -4.04
N LEU A 138 6.75 12.45 -2.88
CA LEU A 138 6.50 13.16 -1.61
C LEU A 138 7.17 14.53 -1.55
N THR A 139 8.32 14.69 -2.19
CA THR A 139 9.08 15.95 -2.17
C THR A 139 8.38 17.05 -2.97
N ASP A 140 7.65 16.65 -4.02
CA ASP A 140 6.86 17.55 -4.85
C ASP A 140 5.43 17.76 -4.31
N SER A 141 5.07 17.12 -3.18
CA SER A 141 3.75 17.29 -2.55
C SER A 141 3.58 18.71 -1.96
N PRO A 142 2.44 19.39 -2.27
CA PRO A 142 2.11 20.68 -1.69
C PRO A 142 1.73 20.61 -0.21
N ILE A 143 1.40 19.43 0.33
CA ILE A 143 1.07 19.23 1.76
C ILE A 143 2.36 19.17 2.60
N MET A 144 3.44 18.65 2.03
CA MET A 144 4.72 18.54 2.71
C MET A 144 5.53 19.85 2.73
N SER A 145 5.16 20.84 1.90
CA SER A 145 5.79 22.16 1.91
C SER A 145 5.17 23.08 2.99
N GLU A 146 5.79 23.12 4.16
CA GLU A 146 5.79 24.23 5.14
C GLU A 146 4.55 24.54 6.02
N ALA A 147 3.45 23.77 6.01
CA ALA A 147 2.32 24.06 6.90
C ALA A 147 1.67 22.81 7.54
N THR A 148 2.35 22.20 8.52
CA THR A 148 1.76 21.10 9.31
C THR A 148 0.57 21.61 10.14
N ASN A 149 -0.58 20.96 9.97
CA ASN A 149 -1.88 21.34 10.57
C ASN A 149 -1.86 21.22 12.11
N PRO A 150 -2.08 22.30 12.88
CA PRO A 150 -2.00 22.31 14.34
C PRO A 150 -2.93 21.30 15.05
N PHE A 151 -4.07 20.94 14.44
CA PHE A 151 -5.03 20.00 15.02
C PHE A 151 -4.52 18.55 15.04
N ILE A 152 -3.73 18.17 14.04
CA ILE A 152 -3.15 16.82 13.93
C ILE A 152 -2.04 16.66 14.98
N LYS A 153 -1.29 17.73 15.25
CA LYS A 153 -0.21 17.80 16.25
C LYS A 153 -0.70 17.50 17.67
N GLU A 154 -1.73 18.22 18.15
CA GLU A 154 -2.26 18.03 19.51
C GLU A 154 -2.78 16.61 19.77
N PHE A 155 -3.40 15.96 18.77
CA PHE A 155 -3.92 14.59 18.91
C PHE A 155 -2.80 13.53 18.98
N MET A 156 -1.66 13.79 18.33
CA MET A 156 -0.53 12.86 18.26
C MET A 156 0.38 12.94 19.48
N ASP A 157 0.61 14.14 20.00
CA ASP A 157 1.39 14.37 21.24
C ASP A 157 0.76 13.61 22.43
N ASP A 158 -0.57 13.66 22.53
CA ASP A 158 -1.35 12.94 23.56
C ASP A 158 -1.28 11.41 23.41
N ARG A 159 -1.09 10.90 22.19
CA ARG A 159 -1.18 9.45 21.89
C ARG A 159 0.16 8.73 21.94
N PHE A 160 1.27 9.42 21.65
CA PHE A 160 2.61 8.84 21.60
C PHE A 160 3.53 9.31 22.72
N GLU A 161 2.99 10.03 23.71
CA GLU A 161 3.75 10.54 24.88
C GLU A 161 5.02 11.30 24.47
N ARG A 162 4.94 12.04 23.36
CA ARG A 162 6.03 12.89 22.90
C ARG A 162 5.97 14.19 23.71
N ASN A 163 6.78 14.25 24.79
CA ASN A 163 7.05 15.49 25.53
C ASN A 163 8.05 16.37 24.78
#